data_AF-L8WFK3-F1
#
_entry.id   AF-L8WFK3-F1
#
_cell.length_a   1.000
_cell.length_b   1.000
_cell.length_c   1.000
_cell.angle_alpha   90.00
_cell.angle_beta   90.00
_cell.angle_gamma   90.00
#
_symmetry.space_group_name_H-M   'P 1'
#
loop_
_entity.id
_entity.type
_entity.pdbx_description
1 polymer ?
#
loop_
_entity_poly.entity_id
_entity_poly.type
_entity_poly.pdbx_seq_one_letter_code
_entity_poly.pdbx_strand_id
1 'polypeptide(L)'
;MRLPCLFLVATSALFRVVSGVDSSHNCATIEVRREWRNLTSTERKAWIDASNCLNTRPRSGKLNPPVNTAVDYPGFFNQIVPINENSTYYDDLVYAYVSLLNLPHICLLNNTL
;
A
#
# COMPACT_ATOMS: atom_id res chain seq x y z
N MET A 1 30.11 16.14 52.90
CA MET A 1 29.25 15.32 53.77
C MET A 1 28.02 14.89 52.99
N ARG A 2 27.54 13.66 53.21
CA ARG A 2 26.58 12.91 52.38
C ARG A 2 25.11 13.22 52.72
N LEU A 3 24.28 13.27 51.65
CA LEU A 3 22.84 13.00 51.43
C LEU A 3 21.77 13.27 52.52
N PRO A 4 20.56 13.71 52.08
CA PRO A 4 19.47 12.74 51.93
C PRO A 4 18.67 12.83 50.61
N CYS A 5 18.04 11.69 50.33
CA CYS A 5 17.18 11.33 49.20
C CYS A 5 15.74 11.88 49.39
N LEU A 6 15.05 12.35 48.33
CA LEU A 6 13.60 12.18 48.14
C LEU A 6 13.09 12.76 46.79
N PHE A 7 12.72 11.82 45.91
CA PHE A 7 11.67 11.79 44.87
C PHE A 7 10.93 13.07 44.43
N LEU A 8 10.84 13.28 43.11
CA LEU A 8 9.54 13.39 42.41
C LEU A 8 9.70 13.21 40.88
N VAL A 9 9.05 12.18 40.37
CA VAL A 9 8.89 11.84 38.95
C VAL A 9 7.79 12.73 38.37
N ALA A 10 8.07 13.43 37.26
CA ALA A 10 7.03 13.89 36.35
C ALA A 10 7.63 14.15 34.96
N THR A 11 7.79 13.09 34.17
CA THR A 11 8.04 13.18 32.73
C THR A 11 6.77 13.67 32.04
N SER A 12 6.76 14.92 31.59
CA SER A 12 5.69 15.50 30.78
C SER A 12 5.76 14.96 29.34
N ALA A 13 5.13 13.81 29.11
CA ALA A 13 4.85 13.33 27.76
C ALA A 13 3.74 14.19 27.15
N LEU A 14 4.10 15.05 26.19
CA LEU A 14 3.14 15.72 25.31
C LEU A 14 2.51 14.67 24.38
N PHE A 15 1.40 14.08 24.80
CA PHE A 15 0.54 13.30 23.90
C PHE A 15 -0.14 14.25 22.91
N ARG A 16 0.38 14.32 21.68
CA ARG A 16 -0.39 14.87 20.57
C ARG A 16 -1.46 13.86 20.18
N VAL A 17 -2.71 14.14 20.55
CA VAL A 17 -3.87 13.44 20.00
C VAL A 17 -3.95 13.82 18.52
N VAL A 18 -3.66 12.88 17.63
CA VAL A 18 -4.02 12.98 16.22
C VAL A 18 -5.55 12.86 16.16
N SER A 19 -6.22 13.96 15.81
CA SER A 19 -7.63 13.90 15.40
C SER A 19 -7.64 13.32 13.99
N GLY A 20 -8.14 12.09 13.83
CA GLY A 20 -8.49 11.57 12.52
C GLY A 20 -9.54 12.47 11.87
N VAL A 21 -9.36 12.81 10.59
CA VAL A 21 -10.41 13.46 9.81
C VAL A 21 -11.54 12.45 9.63
N ASP A 22 -12.62 12.64 10.38
CA ASP A 22 -13.87 11.90 10.23
C ASP A 22 -14.56 12.38 8.94
N SER A 23 -14.06 11.90 7.81
CA SER A 23 -14.78 11.98 6.56
C SER A 23 -15.82 10.86 6.60
N SER A 24 -17.02 11.19 7.10
CA SER A 24 -18.20 10.31 7.07
C SER A 24 -18.62 10.08 5.61
N HIS A 25 -17.87 9.23 4.91
CA HIS A 25 -18.32 8.57 3.70
C HIS A 25 -19.21 7.43 4.15
N ASN A 26 -20.51 7.59 3.99
CA ASN A 26 -21.46 6.51 4.26
C ASN A 26 -21.29 5.45 3.17
N CYS A 27 -20.65 4.33 3.50
CA CYS A 27 -20.63 3.14 2.65
C CYS A 27 -22.06 2.60 2.56
N ALA A 28 -22.70 2.76 1.39
CA ALA A 28 -24.06 2.27 1.17
C ALA A 28 -24.13 0.73 1.23
N THR A 29 -23.03 0.06 0.89
CA THR A 29 -22.88 -1.40 0.92
C THR A 29 -21.57 -1.78 1.59
N ILE A 30 -21.59 -2.92 2.30
CA ILE A 30 -20.39 -3.54 2.87
C ILE A 30 -20.03 -4.72 1.99
N GLU A 31 -18.90 -4.62 1.30
CA GLU A 31 -18.35 -5.72 0.51
C GLU A 31 -17.71 -6.78 1.44
N VAL A 32 -18.12 -8.04 1.31
CA VAL A 32 -17.62 -9.14 2.15
C VAL A 32 -16.57 -9.95 1.39
N ARG A 33 -15.33 -9.94 1.87
CA ARG A 33 -14.27 -10.81 1.36
C ARG A 33 -14.49 -12.23 1.86
N ARG A 34 -14.54 -13.18 0.93
CA ARG A 34 -14.77 -14.61 1.22
C ARG A 34 -13.54 -15.43 0.85
N GLU A 35 -13.37 -16.54 1.55
CA GLU A 35 -12.31 -17.51 1.27
C GLU A 35 -12.58 -18.23 -0.07
N TRP A 36 -11.53 -18.48 -0.86
CA TRP A 36 -11.63 -18.97 -2.23
C TRP A 36 -12.32 -20.33 -2.39
N ARG A 37 -12.07 -21.28 -1.47
CA ARG A 37 -12.71 -22.60 -1.44
C ARG A 37 -14.19 -22.49 -1.11
N ASN A 38 -14.61 -21.44 -0.40
CA ASN A 38 -16.01 -21.17 -0.09
C ASN A 38 -16.81 -20.53 -1.23
N LEU A 39 -16.19 -20.19 -2.36
CA LEU A 39 -16.89 -19.69 -3.55
C LEU A 39 -17.53 -20.82 -4.35
N THR A 40 -18.67 -20.54 -4.98
CA THR A 40 -19.29 -21.41 -5.99
C THR A 40 -18.44 -21.44 -7.27
N SER A 41 -18.71 -22.41 -8.15
CA SER A 41 -18.05 -22.49 -9.47
C SER A 41 -18.26 -21.22 -10.30
N THR A 42 -19.48 -20.68 -10.30
CA THR A 42 -19.84 -19.45 -11.01
C THR A 42 -19.11 -18.24 -10.47
N GLU A 43 -19.03 -18.08 -9.14
CA GLU A 43 -18.29 -16.97 -8.51
C GLU A 43 -16.79 -17.04 -8.81
N ARG A 44 -16.19 -18.24 -8.74
CA ARG A 44 -14.77 -18.43 -9.13
C ARG A 44 -14.54 -18.07 -10.59
N LYS A 45 -15.42 -18.53 -11.48
CA LYS A 45 -15.33 -18.17 -12.90
C LYS A 45 -15.43 -16.66 -13.10
N ALA A 46 -16.39 -16.00 -12.45
CA ALA A 46 -16.54 -14.55 -12.53
C ALA A 46 -15.29 -13.80 -12.06
N TRP A 47 -14.65 -14.26 -10.97
CA TRP A 47 -13.38 -13.70 -10.50
C TRP A 47 -12.24 -13.88 -11.50
N ILE A 48 -12.11 -15.07 -12.10
CA ILE A 48 -11.09 -15.36 -13.11
C ILE A 48 -11.32 -14.52 -14.36
N ASP A 49 -12.56 -14.46 -14.84
CA ASP A 49 -12.94 -13.67 -16.02
C ASP A 49 -12.66 -12.18 -15.78
N ALA A 50 -12.93 -11.65 -14.58
CA ALA A 50 -12.59 -10.28 -14.21
C ALA A 50 -11.07 -10.07 -14.17
N SER A 51 -10.29 -11.01 -13.61
CA SER A 51 -8.83 -10.92 -13.57
C SER A 51 -8.22 -10.95 -14.99
N ASN A 52 -8.73 -11.82 -15.86
CA ASN A 52 -8.33 -11.88 -17.27
C ASN A 52 -8.72 -10.61 -18.03
N CYS A 53 -9.85 -10.00 -17.69
CA CYS A 53 -10.22 -8.69 -18.24
C CYS A 53 -9.13 -7.65 -17.95
N LEU A 54 -8.60 -7.58 -16.74
CA LEU A 54 -7.52 -6.63 -16.41
C LEU A 54 -6.25 -6.84 -17.24
N ASN A 55 -5.93 -8.09 -17.59
CA ASN A 55 -4.80 -8.46 -18.46
C ASN A 55 -5.02 -8.14 -19.95
N THR A 56 -6.23 -7.77 -20.36
CA THR A 56 -6.53 -7.43 -21.77
C THR A 56 -6.93 -5.98 -21.94
N ARG A 57 -7.36 -5.32 -20.85
CA ARG A 57 -7.63 -3.89 -20.86
C ARG A 57 -6.33 -3.12 -21.05
N PRO A 58 -6.26 -2.17 -22.00
CA PRO A 58 -5.13 -1.26 -22.10
C PRO A 58 -4.91 -0.51 -20.79
N ARG A 59 -3.67 -0.12 -20.52
CA ARG A 59 -3.31 0.71 -19.37
C ARG A 59 -4.20 1.95 -19.24
N SER A 60 -4.34 2.42 -18.02
CA SER A 60 -5.17 3.58 -17.68
C SER A 60 -4.60 4.92 -18.17
N GLY A 61 -3.30 4.97 -18.47
CA GLY A 61 -2.60 6.22 -18.79
C GLY A 61 -2.34 7.13 -17.58
N LYS A 62 -2.82 6.76 -16.38
CA LYS A 62 -2.78 7.63 -15.19
C LYS A 62 -1.50 7.51 -14.38
N LEU A 63 -0.74 6.44 -14.59
CA LEU A 63 0.54 6.28 -13.93
C LEU A 63 1.59 7.17 -14.58
N ASN A 64 2.15 8.06 -13.77
CA ASN A 64 3.32 8.87 -14.07
C ASN A 64 4.35 8.65 -12.94
N PRO A 65 4.98 7.46 -12.85
CA PRO A 65 5.93 7.18 -11.80
C PRO A 65 7.11 8.14 -11.94
N PRO A 66 7.53 8.81 -10.85
CA PRO A 66 8.58 9.82 -10.89
C PRO A 66 9.98 9.23 -11.12
N VAL A 67 10.09 7.91 -11.29
CA VAL A 67 11.34 7.21 -11.03
C VAL A 67 12.00 6.82 -12.34
N ASN A 68 12.90 7.69 -12.80
CA ASN A 68 13.93 7.33 -13.77
C ASN A 68 15.01 6.52 -13.04
N THR A 69 14.70 5.26 -12.72
CA THR A 69 15.56 4.44 -11.85
C THR A 69 16.91 4.08 -12.45
N ALA A 70 17.11 4.26 -13.75
CA ALA A 70 18.40 4.01 -14.38
C ALA A 70 19.42 5.15 -14.16
N VAL A 71 18.94 6.38 -13.92
CA VAL A 71 19.80 7.57 -13.78
C VAL A 71 20.13 7.83 -12.30
N ASP A 72 19.15 7.72 -11.40
CA ASP A 72 19.32 8.07 -9.99
C ASP A 72 19.81 6.89 -9.12
N TYR A 73 19.63 5.65 -9.59
CA TYR A 73 20.03 4.43 -8.86
C TYR A 73 20.81 3.45 -9.76
N PRO A 74 22.15 3.52 -9.79
CA PRO A 74 22.99 2.70 -10.67
C PRO A 74 23.02 1.20 -10.28
N GLY A 75 22.44 0.82 -9.14
CA GLY A 75 22.31 -0.56 -8.72
C GLY A 75 21.10 -1.24 -9.38
N PHE A 76 21.33 -2.36 -10.06
CA PHE A 76 20.29 -3.17 -10.73
C PHE A 76 19.07 -3.48 -9.84
N PHE A 77 19.28 -3.63 -8.53
CA PHE A 77 18.21 -3.96 -7.57
C PHE A 77 17.18 -2.85 -7.33
N ASN A 78 17.48 -1.61 -7.72
CA ASN A 78 16.59 -0.46 -7.51
C ASN A 78 15.93 0.00 -8.82
N GLN A 79 16.09 -0.77 -9.90
CA GLN A 79 15.58 -0.43 -11.22
C GLN A 79 14.15 -0.92 -11.41
N ILE A 80 13.23 0.03 -11.60
CA ILE A 80 11.88 -0.22 -12.09
C ILE A 80 11.95 -0.17 -13.61
N VAL A 81 11.38 -1.16 -14.27
CA VAL A 81 11.30 -1.20 -15.74
C VAL A 81 10.56 0.05 -16.24
N PRO A 82 11.00 0.70 -17.34
CA PRO A 82 10.24 1.81 -17.91
C PRO A 82 8.81 1.41 -18.29
N ILE A 83 7.86 2.31 -18.10
CA ILE A 83 6.47 2.07 -18.52
C ILE A 83 6.43 1.78 -20.02
N ASN A 84 5.73 0.70 -20.38
CA ASN A 84 5.41 0.37 -21.76
C ASN A 84 4.01 0.91 -22.09
N GLU A 85 3.87 1.68 -23.16
CA GLU A 85 2.57 2.24 -23.59
C GLU A 85 1.57 1.15 -24.03
N ASN A 86 2.08 0.01 -24.50
CA ASN A 86 1.28 -1.14 -24.90
C ASN A 86 0.99 -2.10 -23.73
N SER A 87 1.27 -1.69 -22.50
CA SER A 87 0.98 -2.50 -21.31
C SER A 87 -0.52 -2.54 -20.99
N THR A 88 -0.87 -3.44 -20.09
CA THR A 88 -2.23 -3.68 -19.64
C THR A 88 -2.55 -2.89 -18.38
N TYR A 89 -3.83 -2.83 -18.02
CA TYR A 89 -4.26 -2.29 -16.73
C TYR A 89 -3.72 -3.14 -15.56
N TYR A 90 -3.52 -4.45 -15.76
CA TYR A 90 -2.87 -5.27 -14.75
C TYR A 90 -1.43 -4.83 -14.49
N ASP A 91 -0.68 -4.51 -15.55
CA ASP A 91 0.68 -3.98 -15.42
C ASP A 91 0.71 -2.65 -14.64
N ASP A 92 -0.31 -1.80 -14.78
CA ASP A 92 -0.44 -0.59 -13.96
C ASP A 92 -0.50 -0.94 -12.45
N LEU A 93 -1.22 -1.99 -12.06
CA LEU A 93 -1.27 -2.42 -10.65
C LEU A 93 0.10 -2.94 -10.15
N VAL A 94 0.83 -3.66 -11.02
CA VAL A 94 2.18 -4.14 -10.73
C VAL A 94 3.16 -2.97 -10.59
N TYR A 95 3.10 -1.98 -11.48
CA TYR A 95 3.92 -0.77 -11.40
C TYR A 95 3.66 0.00 -10.10
N ALA A 96 2.38 0.17 -9.74
CA ALA A 96 2.03 0.80 -8.47
C ALA A 96 2.65 0.04 -7.29
N TYR A 97 2.50 -1.28 -7.25
CA TYR A 97 3.11 -2.12 -6.21
C TYR A 97 4.64 -1.97 -6.15
N VAL A 98 5.33 -2.14 -7.27
CA VAL A 98 6.80 -2.08 -7.34
C VAL A 98 7.33 -0.68 -6.99
N SER A 99 6.62 0.38 -7.38
CA SER A 99 6.99 1.75 -6.99
C SER A 99 6.94 1.98 -5.48
N LEU A 100 6.04 1.28 -4.77
CA LEU A 100 5.96 1.31 -3.32
C LEU A 100 7.03 0.44 -2.63
N LEU A 101 7.61 -0.55 -3.33
CA LEU A 101 8.72 -1.36 -2.79
C LEU A 101 10.00 -0.55 -2.63
N ASN A 102 10.22 0.45 -3.49
CA ASN A 102 11.38 1.34 -3.34
C ASN A 102 11.19 2.40 -2.24
N LEU A 103 10.04 2.42 -1.56
CA LEU A 103 9.86 3.15 -0.31
C LEU A 103 10.30 2.25 0.87
N PRO A 104 10.84 2.80 1.97
CA PRO A 104 11.28 1.99 3.11
C PRO A 104 10.13 1.14 3.64
N HIS A 105 10.22 -0.16 3.35
CA HIS A 105 9.29 -1.25 3.62
C HIS A 105 8.83 -1.46 5.08
N ILE A 106 9.15 -0.56 6.00
CA ILE A 106 9.01 -0.80 7.45
C ILE A 106 7.90 0.02 8.13
N CYS A 107 7.29 1.00 7.45
CA CYS A 107 6.26 1.83 8.07
C CYS A 107 4.83 1.24 8.03
N LEU A 108 4.59 0.14 7.31
CA LEU A 108 3.27 -0.52 7.25
C LEU A 108 3.15 -1.78 8.12
N LEU A 109 4.22 -2.20 8.80
CA LEU A 109 4.20 -3.34 9.74
C LEU A 109 4.21 -2.94 11.22
N ASN A 110 4.23 -1.64 11.53
CA ASN A 110 4.34 -1.16 12.91
C ASN A 110 3.05 -0.54 13.44
N ASN A 111 1.89 -1.15 13.17
CA ASN A 111 0.62 -0.74 13.79
C ASN A 111 -0.44 -1.85 13.91
N THR A 112 -0.06 -3.09 14.21
CA THR A 112 -0.99 -4.07 14.81
C THR A 112 -0.22 -5.18 15.53
N LEU A 113 0.05 -5.00 16.82
CA LEU A 113 -0.07 -6.00 17.90
C LEU A 113 -0.14 -5.25 19.23
#